data_AF-A0A175RDT0-F1
#
_entry.id   AF-A0A175RDT0-F1
#
_cell.length_a   1.000
_cell.length_b   1.000
_cell.length_c   1.000
_cell.angle_alpha   90.00
_cell.angle_beta   90.00
_cell.angle_gamma   90.00
#
_symmetry.space_group_name_H-M   'P 1'
#
loop_
_entity.id
_entity.type
_entity.pdbx_description
1 polymer ?
#
loop_
_entity_poly.entity_id
_entity_poly.type
_entity_poly.pdbx_seq_one_letter_code
_entity_poly.pdbx_strand_id
1 'polypeptide(L)'
;MVLAHRAAWTAVHGQVPLGMTLDHTCKQRRCVNPAHLRLLPNFENARRTSGKDWPIGSCINGHSAAALQPIKRRAKDGSPRWGRTCSECVKLARHRYNERKRAERKEAA
;
A
#
# COMPACT_ATOMS: atom_id res chain seq x y z
N MET A 1 -6.36 -13.86 -20.92
CA MET A 1 -6.60 -14.74 -19.76
C MET A 1 -7.35 -13.96 -18.69
N VAL A 2 -8.50 -14.45 -18.23
CA VAL A 2 -9.25 -13.86 -17.10
C VAL A 2 -8.84 -14.60 -15.82
N LEU A 3 -8.51 -13.86 -14.76
CA LEU A 3 -8.19 -14.45 -13.46
C LEU A 3 -9.46 -15.06 -12.85
N ALA A 4 -9.37 -16.29 -12.31
CA ALA A 4 -10.54 -17.01 -11.77
C ALA A 4 -11.32 -16.20 -10.71
N HIS A 5 -10.62 -15.54 -9.79
CA HIS A 5 -11.28 -14.70 -8.77
C HIS A 5 -11.97 -13.46 -9.37
N ARG A 6 -11.49 -12.95 -10.51
CA ARG A 6 -12.11 -11.81 -11.20
C ARG A 6 -13.39 -12.24 -11.93
N ALA A 7 -13.40 -13.45 -12.50
CA ALA A 7 -14.60 -14.04 -13.07
C ALA A 7 -15.66 -14.28 -11.99
N ALA A 8 -15.27 -14.86 -10.85
CA ALA A 8 -16.16 -15.07 -9.70
C ALA A 8 -16.74 -13.76 -9.16
N TRP A 9 -15.94 -12.70 -9.04
CA TRP A 9 -16.44 -11.37 -8.67
C TRP A 9 -17.46 -10.85 -9.69
N THR A 10 -17.14 -10.95 -10.97
CA THR A 10 -17.97 -10.39 -12.05
C THR A 10 -19.33 -11.09 -12.14
N ALA A 11 -19.38 -12.39 -11.88
CA ALA A 11 -20.62 -13.16 -11.87
C ALA A 11 -21.60 -12.72 -10.77
N VAL A 12 -21.10 -12.22 -9.63
CA VAL A 12 -21.93 -11.87 -8.47
C VAL A 12 -22.18 -10.36 -8.36
N HIS A 13 -21.17 -9.54 -8.65
CA HIS A 13 -21.21 -8.08 -8.43
C HIS A 13 -21.12 -7.25 -9.72
N GLY A 14 -20.90 -7.90 -10.87
CA GLY A 14 -20.67 -7.22 -12.13
C GLY A 14 -19.22 -6.76 -12.33
N GLN A 15 -19.00 -5.94 -13.36
CA GLN A 15 -17.64 -5.57 -13.78
C GLN A 15 -16.88 -4.79 -12.71
N VAL A 16 -15.59 -5.11 -12.58
CA VAL A 16 -14.66 -4.34 -11.75
C VAL A 16 -14.47 -2.94 -12.37
N PRO A 17 -14.78 -1.84 -11.65
CA PRO A 17 -14.62 -0.49 -12.16
C PRO A 17 -13.19 -0.18 -12.61
N LEU A 18 -13.04 0.71 -13.58
CA LEU A 18 -11.73 1.16 -14.05
C LEU A 18 -10.93 1.79 -12.90
N GLY A 19 -9.66 1.43 -12.77
CA GLY A 19 -8.77 1.93 -11.71
C GLY A 19 -8.92 1.22 -10.35
N MET A 20 -9.83 0.24 -10.25
CA MET A 20 -9.96 -0.64 -9.09
C MET A 20 -9.29 -1.99 -9.34
N THR A 21 -8.82 -2.59 -8.25
CA THR A 21 -8.26 -3.94 -8.19
C THR A 21 -8.98 -4.76 -7.14
N LEU A 22 -8.97 -6.08 -7.32
CA LEU A 22 -9.44 -7.03 -6.33
C LEU A 22 -8.28 -7.43 -5.42
N ASP A 23 -8.50 -7.34 -4.11
CA ASP A 23 -7.59 -7.84 -3.09
C ASP A 23 -8.24 -8.97 -2.29
N HIS A 24 -7.45 -9.99 -1.97
CA HIS A 24 -7.86 -11.11 -1.12
C HIS A 24 -7.76 -10.68 0.35
N THR A 25 -8.91 -10.60 1.03
CA THR A 25 -8.94 -10.37 2.48
C THR A 25 -8.39 -11.59 3.23
N CYS A 26 -8.68 -12.79 2.72
CA CYS A 26 -8.18 -14.06 3.25
C CYS A 26 -6.69 -14.34 2.99
N LYS A 27 -6.00 -13.49 2.19
CA LYS A 27 -4.61 -13.66 1.74
C LYS A 27 -4.28 -14.99 1.04
N GLN A 28 -5.31 -15.78 0.70
CA GLN A 28 -5.17 -17.02 -0.05
C GLN A 28 -5.32 -16.74 -1.55
N ARG A 29 -4.21 -16.82 -2.28
CA ARG A 29 -4.13 -16.42 -3.70
C ARG A 29 -4.99 -17.29 -4.63
N ARG A 30 -5.28 -18.54 -4.23
CA ARG A 30 -6.17 -19.47 -4.95
C ARG A 30 -7.66 -19.30 -4.62
N CYS A 31 -8.01 -18.46 -3.64
CA CYS A 31 -9.39 -18.27 -3.24
C CYS A 31 -10.18 -17.54 -4.32
N VAL A 32 -11.37 -18.07 -4.64
CA VAL A 32 -12.31 -17.49 -5.61
C VAL A 32 -13.64 -17.07 -4.98
N ASN A 33 -13.84 -17.29 -3.68
CA ASN A 33 -15.05 -16.87 -2.98
C ASN A 33 -15.19 -15.32 -3.06
N PRO A 34 -16.25 -14.79 -3.69
CA PRO A 34 -16.47 -13.35 -3.81
C PRO A 34 -16.54 -12.62 -2.46
N ALA A 35 -17.00 -13.29 -1.40
CA ALA A 35 -17.04 -12.71 -0.05
C ALA A 35 -15.64 -12.47 0.56
N HIS A 36 -14.60 -13.14 0.04
CA HIS A 36 -13.21 -12.95 0.45
C HIS A 36 -12.43 -11.99 -0.46
N LEU A 37 -13.12 -11.34 -1.39
CA LEU A 37 -12.57 -10.34 -2.29
C LEU A 37 -13.09 -8.97 -1.87
N ARG A 38 -12.24 -7.95 -2.00
CA ARG A 38 -12.64 -6.56 -1.85
C ARG A 38 -12.12 -5.72 -2.99
N LEU A 39 -12.88 -4.70 -3.37
CA LEU A 39 -12.42 -3.67 -4.29
C LEU A 39 -11.54 -2.68 -3.56
N LEU A 40 -10.35 -2.45 -4.11
CA LEU A 40 -9.43 -1.42 -3.66
C LEU A 40 -8.90 -0.63 -4.85
N PRO A 41 -8.70 0.69 -4.70
CA PRO A 41 -7.91 1.44 -5.66
C PRO A 41 -6.53 0.81 -5.84
N ASN A 42 -5.98 0.84 -7.06
CA ASN A 42 -4.65 0.28 -7.35
C ASN A 42 -3.58 0.75 -6.37
N PHE A 43 -3.63 2.02 -5.94
CA PHE A 43 -2.69 2.57 -4.98
C PHE A 43 -2.80 1.89 -3.61
N GLU A 44 -4.01 1.61 -3.15
CA GLU A 44 -4.27 1.07 -1.82
C GLU A 44 -3.94 -0.43 -1.78
N ASN A 45 -4.23 -1.14 -2.87
CA ASN A 45 -3.80 -2.53 -3.06
C ASN A 45 -2.26 -2.64 -3.13
N ALA A 46 -1.60 -1.78 -3.90
CA ALA A 46 -0.14 -1.78 -4.01
C ALA A 46 0.56 -1.51 -2.66
N ARG A 47 -0.05 -0.67 -1.80
CA ARG A 47 0.45 -0.44 -0.44
C ARG A 47 0.40 -1.72 0.40
N ARG A 48 -0.57 -2.62 0.19
CA ARG A 48 -0.85 -3.83 0.99
C ARG A 48 -0.09 -5.08 0.53
N THR A 49 1.10 -4.90 -0.02
CA THR A 49 1.88 -5.98 -0.68
C THR A 49 2.59 -6.93 0.29
N SER A 50 2.79 -6.57 1.56
CA SER A 50 3.55 -7.38 2.53
C SER A 50 2.71 -8.42 3.29
N GLY A 51 1.54 -8.81 2.79
CA GLY A 51 0.62 -9.76 3.45
C GLY A 51 -0.09 -9.21 4.69
N LYS A 52 0.41 -8.10 5.27
CA LYS A 52 -0.23 -7.40 6.37
C LYS A 52 -1.45 -6.64 5.87
N ASP A 53 -2.59 -6.88 6.51
CA ASP A 53 -3.80 -6.09 6.29
C ASP A 53 -3.95 -5.05 7.40
N TRP A 54 -4.44 -3.86 7.08
CA TRP A 54 -4.69 -2.78 8.04
C TRP A 54 -5.89 -1.91 7.60
N PRO A 55 -6.51 -1.10 8.48
CA PRO A 55 -7.68 -0.31 8.09
C PRO A 55 -7.45 0.57 6.85
N ILE A 56 -8.47 0.68 5.98
CA ILE A 56 -8.40 1.59 4.82
C ILE A 56 -8.29 3.02 5.34
N GLY A 57 -7.39 3.79 4.74
CA GLY A 57 -7.14 5.16 5.16
C GLY A 57 -6.15 5.30 6.30
N SER A 58 -5.57 4.22 6.85
CA SER A 58 -4.46 4.33 7.82
C SER A 58 -3.10 3.93 7.22
N CYS A 59 -2.06 4.20 7.99
CA CYS A 59 -0.72 3.70 7.73
C CYS A 59 -0.54 2.28 8.29
N ILE A 60 0.40 1.51 7.73
CA ILE A 60 0.80 0.20 8.25
C ILE A 60 1.27 0.23 9.72
N ASN A 61 1.74 1.39 10.18
CA ASN A 61 2.16 1.64 11.56
C ASN A 61 1.02 2.22 12.44
N GLY A 62 -0.21 2.25 11.96
CA GLY A 62 -1.37 2.72 12.72
C GLY A 62 -1.67 4.23 12.63
N HIS A 63 -0.81 5.03 11.99
CA HIS A 63 -1.07 6.46 11.83
C HIS A 63 -2.33 6.75 10.99
N SER A 64 -3.00 7.85 11.29
CA SER A 64 -4.29 8.23 10.68
C SER A 64 -4.17 8.65 9.21
N ALA A 65 -5.33 8.80 8.54
CA ALA A 65 -5.40 9.30 7.17
C ALA A 65 -4.77 10.69 7.01
N ALA A 66 -4.85 11.54 8.03
CA ALA A 66 -4.28 12.89 8.03
C ALA A 66 -2.75 12.87 7.92
N ALA A 67 -2.11 11.81 8.42
CA ALA A 67 -0.67 11.61 8.28
C ALA A 67 -0.25 11.20 6.86
N LEU A 68 -1.20 10.83 5.98
CA LEU A 68 -0.91 10.43 4.61
C LEU A 68 -0.84 11.64 3.68
N GLN A 69 0.37 11.99 3.27
CA GLN A 69 0.67 13.13 2.40
C GLN A 69 0.92 12.67 0.97
N PRO A 70 0.46 13.41 -0.06
CA PRO A 70 0.80 13.12 -1.44
C PRO A 70 2.30 13.38 -1.68
N ILE A 71 2.92 12.53 -2.51
CA ILE A 71 4.30 12.70 -2.93
C ILE A 71 4.43 12.50 -4.43
N LYS A 72 5.25 13.34 -5.05
CA LYS A 72 5.64 13.19 -6.45
C LYS A 72 6.83 12.23 -6.52
N ARG A 73 6.63 11.10 -7.18
CA ARG A 73 7.67 10.13 -7.51
C ARG A 73 7.98 10.21 -9.01
N ARG A 74 9.13 9.69 -9.43
CA ARG A 74 9.42 9.43 -10.86
C ARG A 74 9.23 7.93 -11.12
N ALA A 75 8.51 7.60 -12.18
CA ALA A 75 8.48 6.24 -12.69
C ALA A 75 9.80 5.92 -13.41
N LYS A 76 10.01 4.64 -13.77
CA LYS A 76 11.25 4.20 -14.44
C LYS A 76 11.48 4.86 -15.81
N ASP A 77 10.40 5.26 -16.46
CA ASP A 77 10.36 5.99 -17.73
C ASP A 77 10.55 7.52 -17.56
N GLY A 78 10.82 8.00 -16.33
CA GLY A 78 10.97 9.42 -16.03
C GLY A 78 9.65 10.18 -15.87
N SER A 79 8.50 9.57 -16.17
CA SER A 79 7.19 10.21 -16.05
C SER A 79 6.86 10.52 -14.58
N PRO A 80 6.16 11.64 -14.29
CA PRO A 80 5.74 11.97 -12.95
C PRO A 80 4.64 11.01 -12.49
N ARG A 81 4.82 10.41 -11.32
CA ARG A 81 3.84 9.53 -10.68
C ARG A 81 3.47 10.05 -9.30
N TRP A 82 2.18 10.20 -9.04
CA TRP A 82 1.68 10.55 -7.71
C TRP A 82 1.59 9.31 -6.83
N GLY A 83 2.09 9.42 -5.61
CA GLY A 83 1.94 8.42 -4.56
C GLY A 83 1.55 9.08 -3.24
N ARG A 84 1.43 8.28 -2.18
CA ARG A 84 1.28 8.78 -0.81
C ARG A 84 2.42 8.27 0.06
N THR A 85 2.82 9.09 1.04
CA THR A 85 3.72 8.71 2.12
C THR A 85 3.09 9.06 3.46
N CYS A 86 3.50 8.38 4.53
CA CYS A 86 3.08 8.76 5.87
C CYS A 86 4.13 9.69 6.48
N SER A 87 3.76 10.94 6.77
CA SER A 87 4.65 11.97 7.31
C SER A 87 5.23 11.57 8.66
N GLU A 88 4.43 10.96 9.53
CA GLU A 88 4.87 10.43 10.83
C GLU A 88 5.91 9.30 10.66
N CYS A 89 5.68 8.36 9.74
CA CYS A 89 6.67 7.33 9.42
C CYS A 89 7.98 7.92 8.90
N VAL A 90 7.90 8.96 8.06
CA VAL A 90 9.09 9.65 7.54
C VAL A 90 9.85 10.35 8.67
N LYS A 91 9.16 11.01 9.60
CA LYS A 91 9.76 11.64 10.79
C LYS A 91 10.49 10.62 11.66
N LEU A 92 9.84 9.49 11.97
CA LEU A 92 10.45 8.40 12.75
C LEU A 92 11.69 7.82 12.07
N ALA A 93 11.61 7.57 10.75
CA ALA A 93 12.76 7.09 9.98
C ALA A 93 13.92 8.10 9.99
N ARG A 94 13.62 9.40 9.86
CA ARG A 94 14.61 10.48 9.91
C ARG A 94 15.27 10.58 11.28
N HIS A 95 14.51 10.43 12.36
CA HIS A 95 15.03 10.40 13.73
C HIS A 95 16.05 9.28 13.90
N ARG A 96 15.67 8.03 13.56
CA ARG A 96 16.55 6.86 13.64
C ARG A 96 17.84 7.03 12.82
N TYR A 97 17.72 7.60 11.61
CA TYR A 97 18.88 7.89 10.76
C TYR A 97 19.83 8.89 11.43
N ASN A 98 19.30 9.98 11.98
CA ASN A 98 20.09 11.01 12.65
C ASN A 98 20.77 10.48 13.92
N GLU A 99 20.07 9.68 14.71
CA GLU A 99 20.63 9.02 15.90
C GLU A 99 21.81 8.13 15.54
N ARG A 100 21.64 7.26 14.53
CA ARG A 100 22.74 6.41 14.03
C ARG A 100 23.94 7.25 13.58
N LYS A 101 23.71 8.31 12.79
CA LYS A 101 24.79 9.20 12.32
C LYS A 101 25.49 9.96 13.45
N ARG A 102 24.77 10.31 14.52
CA ARG A 102 25.38 10.92 15.72
C ARG A 102 26.25 9.93 16.48
N ALA A 103 25.81 8.68 16.62
CA ALA A 103 26.60 7.61 17.24
C ALA A 103 27.90 7.35 16.46
N GLU A 104 27.80 7.17 15.13
CA GLU A 104 28.98 6.97 14.25
C GLU A 104 29.99 8.14 14.36
N ARG A 105 29.51 9.38 14.44
CA ARG A 105 30.39 10.56 14.62
C ARG A 105 31.07 10.60 15.98
N LYS A 106 30.39 10.13 17.03
CA LYS A 106 30.94 10.07 18.39
C LYS A 106 31.98 8.96 18.53
N GLU A 107 31.81 7.85 17.81
CA GLU A 107 32.78 6.75 17.77
C GLU A 107 34.03 7.09 16.94
N ALA A 108 33.91 8.01 15.98
CA ALA A 108 35.01 8.48 15.13
C ALA A 108 35.81 9.66 15.70
N ALA A 109 35.43 10.18 16.88
CA ALA A 109 36.05 11.31 17.56
C ALA A 109 36.77 10.85 18.84
#